data_AF-A0A0P9H1F8-F1
#
_entry.id   AF-A0A0P9H1F8-F1
#
_cell.length_a   1.000
_cell.length_b   1.000
_cell.length_c   1.000
_cell.angle_alpha   90.00
_cell.angle_beta   90.00
_cell.angle_gamma   90.00
#
_symmetry.space_group_name_H-M   'P 1'
#
loop_
_entity.id
_entity.type
_entity.pdbx_description
1 polymer ?
#
loop_
_entity_poly.entity_id
_entity_poly.type
_entity_poly.pdbx_seq_one_letter_code
_entity_poly.pdbx_strand_id
1 'polypeptide(L)'
;LYGGSYTQLKSWNPDVAASNHVKLLSRGCNQNGLNCLQMRRVAGKTAISASEYHFVVELMNADGTLFVQGPCCGDTTGPTVTRFPFTVKQVNGKLLVQDLPPYTP
;
A
#
# COMPACT_ATOMS: atom_id res chain seq x y z
N LEU A 1 2.54 -11.21 -0.93
CA LEU A 1 3.73 -10.94 -1.79
C LEU A 1 3.44 -9.71 -2.63
N TYR A 2 4.42 -8.85 -2.87
CA TYR A 2 4.28 -7.69 -3.75
C TYR A 2 4.67 -8.07 -5.18
N GLY A 3 3.83 -7.73 -6.16
CA GLY A 3 4.07 -7.94 -7.58
C GLY A 3 3.88 -6.69 -8.43
N GLY A 4 3.71 -5.54 -7.79
CA GLY A 4 3.57 -4.26 -8.47
C GLY A 4 4.89 -3.67 -8.97
N SER A 5 4.78 -2.46 -9.50
CA SER A 5 5.92 -1.72 -10.03
C SER A 5 6.83 -1.16 -8.93
N TYR A 6 8.14 -1.37 -9.08
CA TYR A 6 9.14 -0.75 -8.21
C TYR A 6 9.60 0.63 -8.69
N THR A 7 9.06 1.16 -9.79
CA THR A 7 9.54 2.42 -10.39
C THR A 7 9.53 3.58 -9.39
N GLN A 8 8.45 3.75 -8.63
CA GLN A 8 8.35 4.82 -7.64
C GLN A 8 9.37 4.67 -6.52
N LEU A 9 9.53 3.46 -5.97
CA LEU A 9 10.49 3.18 -4.91
C LEU A 9 11.93 3.44 -5.36
N LYS A 10 12.26 3.11 -6.62
CA LYS A 10 13.57 3.40 -7.23
C LYS A 10 13.80 4.90 -7.37
N SER A 11 12.78 5.64 -7.79
CA SER A 11 12.83 7.11 -7.89
C SER A 11 13.11 7.77 -6.54
N TRP A 12 12.44 7.31 -5.47
CA TRP A 12 12.66 7.80 -4.11
C TRP A 12 13.99 7.41 -3.48
N ASN A 13 14.65 6.37 -4.00
CA ASN A 13 15.86 5.80 -3.43
C ASN A 13 16.94 5.58 -4.50
N PRO A 14 17.46 6.66 -5.12
CA PRO A 14 18.44 6.54 -6.21
C PRO A 14 19.78 5.91 -5.76
N ASP A 15 20.06 5.91 -4.46
CA ASP A 15 21.24 5.30 -3.85
C ASP A 15 21.07 3.78 -3.60
N VAL A 16 19.86 3.22 -3.75
CA VAL A 16 19.61 1.79 -3.58
C VAL A 16 19.63 1.10 -4.94
N ALA A 17 20.39 0.00 -5.04
CA ALA A 17 20.42 -0.81 -6.25
C ALA A 17 19.00 -1.22 -6.69
N ALA A 18 18.68 -1.02 -7.97
CA ALA A 18 17.32 -1.23 -8.50
C ALA A 18 16.80 -2.67 -8.36
N SER A 19 17.69 -3.66 -8.23
CA SER A 19 17.35 -5.07 -7.99
C SER A 19 17.13 -5.40 -6.51
N ASN A 20 17.52 -4.52 -5.59
CA ASN A 20 17.36 -4.74 -4.15
C ASN A 20 15.95 -4.36 -3.68
N HIS A 21 14.97 -5.14 -4.14
CA HIS A 21 13.55 -4.94 -3.88
C HIS A 21 13.20 -4.93 -2.38
N VAL A 22 13.90 -5.73 -1.56
CA VAL A 22 13.71 -5.77 -0.11
C VAL A 22 14.07 -4.42 0.51
N LYS A 23 15.23 -3.85 0.14
CA LYS A 23 15.66 -2.56 0.66
C LYS A 23 14.76 -1.42 0.18
N LEU A 24 14.33 -1.46 -1.08
CA LEU A 24 13.41 -0.48 -1.66
C LEU A 24 12.07 -0.44 -0.91
N LEU A 25 11.43 -1.59 -0.69
CA LEU A 25 10.18 -1.67 0.08
C LEU A 25 10.39 -1.26 1.55
N SER A 26 11.49 -1.70 2.17
CA SER A 26 11.83 -1.34 3.54
C SER A 26 11.97 0.18 3.72
N ARG A 27 12.65 0.86 2.80
CA ARG A 27 12.76 2.34 2.85
C ARG A 27 11.45 3.04 2.51
N GLY A 28 10.65 2.46 1.61
CA GLY A 28 9.29 2.91 1.37
C GLY A 28 8.52 3.10 2.68
N CYS A 29 8.54 2.07 3.53
CA CYS A 29 7.87 2.08 4.84
C CYS A 29 8.52 2.97 5.88
N ASN A 30 9.86 2.96 5.96
CA ASN A 30 10.58 3.53 7.10
C ASN A 30 11.13 4.95 6.86
N GLN A 31 11.15 5.42 5.61
CA GLN A 31 11.81 6.67 5.22
C GLN A 31 11.00 7.49 4.23
N ASN A 32 10.27 6.85 3.30
CA ASN A 32 9.58 7.58 2.24
C ASN A 32 8.12 7.91 2.55
N GLY A 33 7.55 7.48 3.69
CA GLY A 33 6.18 7.86 4.06
C GLY A 33 5.09 6.89 3.59
N LEU A 34 5.42 5.66 3.17
CA LEU A 34 4.41 4.63 3.01
C LEU A 34 3.92 4.15 4.38
N ASN A 35 2.62 4.22 4.60
CA ASN A 35 1.94 3.73 5.80
C ASN A 35 1.81 2.20 5.73
N CYS A 36 2.91 1.50 6.02
CA CYS A 36 2.99 0.04 6.04
C CYS A 36 2.34 -0.57 7.28
N LEU A 37 1.03 -0.36 7.41
CA LEU A 37 0.22 -0.75 8.56
C LEU A 37 -0.37 -2.15 8.41
N GLN A 38 -0.75 -2.75 9.54
CA GLN A 38 -1.44 -4.02 9.53
C GLN A 38 -2.88 -3.85 9.03
N MET A 39 -3.37 -4.85 8.30
CA MET A 39 -4.77 -4.90 7.88
C MET A 39 -5.66 -5.18 9.09
N ARG A 40 -6.65 -4.31 9.30
CA ARG A 40 -7.69 -4.50 10.32
C ARG A 40 -8.77 -5.47 9.82
N ARG A 41 -9.30 -5.21 8.62
CA ARG A 41 -10.28 -6.08 7.94
C ARG A 41 -10.39 -5.78 6.46
N VAL A 42 -10.97 -6.71 5.73
CA VAL A 42 -11.45 -6.51 4.36
C VAL A 42 -12.87 -5.96 4.43
N ALA A 43 -13.08 -4.72 3.97
CA ALA A 43 -14.38 -4.06 3.92
C ALA A 43 -15.15 -4.36 2.62
N GLY A 44 -14.45 -4.80 1.57
CA GLY A 44 -15.08 -5.17 0.30
C GLY A 44 -14.15 -6.02 -0.56
N LYS A 45 -14.75 -6.83 -1.43
CA LYS A 45 -14.04 -7.64 -2.41
C LYS A 45 -14.88 -7.72 -3.69
N THR A 46 -14.24 -7.43 -4.81
CA THR A 46 -14.82 -7.56 -6.15
C THR A 46 -13.90 -8.41 -7.00
N ALA A 47 -14.42 -9.45 -7.64
CA ALA A 47 -13.70 -10.18 -8.67
C ALA A 47 -13.83 -9.42 -9.99
N ILE A 48 -12.70 -9.06 -10.60
CA ILE A 48 -12.65 -8.37 -11.89
C ILE A 48 -12.51 -9.38 -13.02
N SER A 49 -11.76 -10.45 -12.77
CA SER A 49 -11.62 -11.59 -13.68
C SER A 49 -11.30 -12.86 -12.89
N ALA A 50 -11.03 -13.97 -13.59
CA ALA A 50 -10.58 -15.20 -12.95
C ALA A 50 -9.25 -15.05 -12.18
N SER A 51 -8.43 -14.05 -12.53
CA SER A 51 -7.09 -13.84 -11.96
C SER A 51 -6.87 -12.44 -11.37
N GLU A 52 -7.90 -11.60 -11.31
CA GLU A 52 -7.78 -10.25 -10.76
C GLU A 52 -8.93 -9.92 -9.79
N TYR A 53 -8.56 -9.34 -8.66
CA TYR A 53 -9.47 -8.97 -7.58
C TYR A 53 -9.15 -7.56 -7.10
N HIS A 54 -10.19 -6.80 -6.80
CA HIS A 54 -10.08 -5.54 -6.08
C HIS A 54 -10.60 -5.74 -4.66
N PHE A 55 -9.75 -5.43 -3.69
CA PHE A 55 -10.07 -5.46 -2.28
C PHE A 55 -10.16 -4.02 -1.77
N VAL A 56 -11.15 -3.75 -0.93
CA VAL A 56 -11.19 -2.53 -0.13
C VAL A 56 -10.85 -2.94 1.29
N VAL A 57 -9.78 -2.38 1.85
CA VAL A 57 -9.29 -2.74 3.19
C VAL A 57 -9.34 -1.57 4.13
N GLU A 58 -9.54 -1.87 5.40
CA GLU A 58 -9.30 -0.94 6.51
C GLU A 58 -8.00 -1.37 7.18
N LEU A 59 -7.16 -0.39 7.52
CA LEU A 59 -5.88 -0.59 8.19
C LEU A 59 -5.99 -0.21 9.67
N MET A 60 -5.07 -0.68 10.50
CA MET A 60 -5.01 -0.29 11.92
C MET A 60 -3.66 0.31 12.30
N ASN A 61 -3.73 1.29 13.20
CA ASN A 61 -2.58 1.81 13.92
C ASN A 61 -1.99 0.73 14.83
N ALA A 62 -0.79 0.98 15.38
CA ALA A 62 -0.11 0.03 16.26
C ALA A 62 -0.89 -0.27 17.55
N ASP A 63 -1.73 0.66 18.02
CA ASP A 63 -2.63 0.49 19.17
C ASP A 63 -3.92 -0.28 18.83
N GLY A 64 -4.07 -0.73 17.57
CA GLY A 64 -5.24 -1.44 17.08
C GLY A 64 -6.43 -0.54 16.77
N THR A 65 -6.32 0.79 16.79
CA THR A 65 -7.37 1.71 16.34
C THR A 65 -7.43 1.79 14.81
N LEU A 66 -8.54 2.27 14.24
CA LEU A 66 -8.68 2.45 12.79
C LEU A 66 -7.70 3.51 12.29
N PHE A 67 -6.95 3.20 11.24
CA PHE A 67 -6.13 4.20 10.55
C PHE A 67 -7.02 5.15 9.76
N VAL A 68 -6.83 6.45 10.00
CA VAL A 68 -7.51 7.53 9.31
C VAL A 68 -6.44 8.37 8.62
N GLN A 69 -6.40 8.33 7.30
CA GLN A 69 -5.55 9.22 6.53
C GLN A 69 -6.23 10.58 6.43
N GLY A 70 -5.58 11.60 7.01
CA GLY A 70 -5.99 12.98 6.91
C GLY A 70 -5.71 13.59 5.53
N PRO A 71 -6.02 14.89 5.36
CA PRO A 71 -5.65 15.64 4.17
C PRO A 71 -4.13 15.63 3.94
N CYS A 72 -3.70 15.77 2.69
CA CYS A 72 -2.27 15.83 2.38
C CYS A 72 -1.67 17.20 2.72
N CYS A 73 -0.33 17.23 2.89
CA CYS A 73 0.46 18.46 2.92
C CYS A 73 0.15 19.44 4.07
N GLY A 74 -0.29 18.94 5.23
CA GLY A 74 -0.50 19.75 6.44
C GLY A 74 -1.84 20.48 6.49
N ASP A 75 -2.75 20.21 5.56
CA ASP A 75 -4.13 20.69 5.65
C ASP A 75 -4.91 19.93 6.74
N THR A 76 -5.77 20.64 7.46
CA THR A 76 -6.61 20.13 8.56
C THR A 76 -8.09 20.11 8.21
N THR A 77 -8.49 20.64 7.06
CA THR A 77 -9.90 20.88 6.70
C THR A 77 -10.42 20.01 5.56
N GLY A 78 -9.55 19.23 4.91
CA GLY A 78 -9.91 18.32 3.83
C GLY A 78 -10.60 17.00 4.24
N PRO A 79 -11.00 16.20 3.26
CA PRO A 79 -11.62 14.89 3.50
C PRO A 79 -10.62 13.89 4.10
N THR A 80 -11.14 12.95 4.89
CA THR A 80 -10.37 11.82 5.42
C THR A 80 -10.66 10.54 4.66
N VAL A 81 -9.69 9.64 4.62
CA VAL A 81 -9.79 8.32 3.98
C VAL A 81 -9.50 7.23 5.00
N THR A 82 -10.39 6.24 5.10
CA THR A 82 -10.26 5.08 6.00
C THR A 82 -10.28 3.74 5.27
N ARG A 83 -10.60 3.76 3.97
CA ARG A 83 -10.76 2.59 3.13
C ARG A 83 -9.85 2.70 1.92
N PHE A 84 -8.97 1.72 1.77
CA PHE A 84 -7.90 1.74 0.79
C PHE A 84 -8.12 0.61 -0.22
N PRO A 85 -8.22 0.92 -1.53
CA PRO A 85 -8.31 -0.10 -2.55
C PRO A 85 -6.94 -0.75 -2.80
N PHE A 86 -6.95 -2.06 -2.99
CA PHE A 86 -5.80 -2.84 -3.44
C PHE A 86 -6.21 -3.78 -4.56
N THR A 87 -5.47 -3.77 -5.65
CA THR A 87 -5.49 -4.74 -6.72
C THR A 87 -4.61 -5.93 -6.36
N VAL A 88 -5.18 -7.12 -6.46
CA VAL A 88 -4.48 -8.39 -6.26
C VAL A 88 -4.62 -9.22 -7.52
N LYS A 89 -3.49 -9.66 -8.07
CA LYS A 89 -3.44 -10.53 -9.24
C LYS A 89 -2.96 -11.91 -8.85
N GLN A 90 -3.58 -12.93 -9.42
CA GLN A 90 -3.10 -14.31 -9.33
C GLN A 90 -2.14 -14.59 -10.50
N VAL A 91 -0.89 -14.90 -10.17
CA VAL A 91 0.17 -15.20 -11.14
C VAL A 91 0.84 -16.50 -10.70
N ASN A 92 0.82 -17.53 -11.55
CA ASN A 92 1.41 -18.84 -11.26
C ASN A 92 0.94 -19.41 -9.91
N GLY A 93 -0.37 -19.32 -9.63
CA GLY A 93 -0.99 -19.79 -8.38
C GLY A 93 -0.75 -18.89 -7.16
N LYS A 94 0.06 -17.82 -7.26
CA LYS A 94 0.35 -16.89 -6.17
C LYS A 94 -0.47 -15.62 -6.27
N LEU A 95 -0.99 -15.15 -5.14
CA LEU A 95 -1.65 -13.84 -5.04
C LEU A 95 -0.62 -12.75 -4.77
N LEU A 96 -0.55 -11.78 -5.69
CA LEU A 96 0.40 -10.69 -5.69
C LEU A 96 -0.33 -9.35 -5.59
N VAL A 97 -0.05 -8.60 -4.53
CA VAL A 97 -0.54 -7.23 -4.37
C VAL A 97 0.19 -6.33 -5.36
N GLN A 98 -0.54 -5.51 -6.09
CA GLN A 98 0.01 -4.66 -7.15
C GLN A 98 0.29 -3.23 -6.67
N ASP A 99 -0.39 -2.78 -5.61
CA ASP A 99 -0.29 -1.40 -5.13
C ASP A 99 0.64 -1.28 -3.92
N LEU A 100 1.27 -0.11 -3.82
CA LEU A 100 2.00 0.27 -2.60
C LEU A 100 1.00 0.60 -1.48
N PRO A 101 1.42 0.51 -0.21
CA PRO A 101 0.62 1.01 0.91
C PRO A 101 0.26 2.50 0.76
N PRO A 102 -0.75 2.99 1.49
CA PRO A 102 -1.15 4.39 1.44
C PRO A 102 0.04 5.31 1.76
N TYR A 103 0.19 6.39 1.02
CA TYR A 103 1.32 7.31 1.14
C TYR A 103 0.92 8.60 1.84
N THR A 104 1.76 9.05 2.77
CA THR A 104 1.69 10.39 3.38
C THR A 104 3.02 11.12 3.11
N PRO A 105 3.01 12.21 2.32
CA PRO A 105 4.21 13.00 2.04
C PRO A 105 4.74 13.76 3.26
#